data_AF-H5XFU2-F1
#
_entry.id   AF-H5XFU2-F1
#
_cell.length_a   1.000
_cell.length_b   1.000
_cell.length_c   1.000
_cell.angle_alpha   90.00
_cell.angle_beta   90.00
_cell.angle_gamma   90.00
#
_symmetry.space_group_name_H-M   'P 1'
#
loop_
_entity.id
_entity.type
_entity.pdbx_description
1 polymer ?
#
loop_
_entity_poly.entity_id
_entity_poly.type
_entity_poly.pdbx_seq_one_letter_code
_entity_poly.pdbx_strand_id
1 'polypeptide(L)'
;MAPLDPENPVIRLCSEGMRAEVEGRSGDAKTLFEQAWERASDDYEACVAAHYLARHQPTVADELSWNEVCLERADAVADARVAAFYPSLHACLARCHRELGDIEKAGTHFRLAADHLDALPPGSYADWLRYVVAEGLRDTGVLVRSPGEERVADLLAVLCEDRDLRSLALLLPAFLGHTGTAADRQRLVEAAHQLHAGRRLSVPAQGILRDALTALA
;
A
#
# COMPACT_ATOMS: atom_id res chain seq x y z
N MET A 1 -10.60 -1.90 14.63
CA MET A 1 -9.77 -0.73 14.94
C MET A 1 -10.42 0.01 16.10
N ALA A 2 -9.78 0.09 17.27
CA ALA A 2 -10.27 0.98 18.32
C ALA A 2 -10.20 2.43 17.78
N PRO A 3 -11.23 3.26 17.96
CA PRO A 3 -11.17 4.65 17.54
C PRO A 3 -10.00 5.34 18.26
N LEU A 4 -9.24 6.15 17.53
CA LEU A 4 -8.29 7.09 18.15
C LEU A 4 -9.08 7.95 19.14
N ASP A 5 -8.60 8.06 20.39
CA ASP A 5 -9.25 8.90 21.39
C ASP A 5 -9.14 10.37 20.97
N PRO A 6 -10.24 11.03 20.58
CA PRO A 6 -10.20 12.40 20.08
C PRO A 6 -9.90 13.42 21.19
N GLU A 7 -9.97 13.03 22.48
CA GLU A 7 -9.57 13.88 23.59
C GLU A 7 -8.05 13.84 23.83
N ASN A 8 -7.34 12.89 23.20
CA ASN A 8 -5.89 12.81 23.28
C ASN A 8 -5.24 14.02 22.60
N PRO A 9 -4.43 14.82 23.31
CA PRO A 9 -3.85 16.06 22.78
C PRO A 9 -2.92 15.81 21.58
N VAL A 10 -2.23 14.68 21.53
CA VAL A 10 -1.34 14.30 20.42
C VAL A 10 -2.17 13.99 19.18
N ILE A 11 -3.23 13.18 19.33
CA ILE A 11 -4.14 12.84 18.22
C ILE A 11 -4.83 14.10 17.65
N ARG A 12 -5.20 15.05 18.52
CA ARG A 12 -5.76 16.33 18.09
C ARG A 12 -4.78 17.15 17.28
N LEU A 13 -3.54 17.28 17.75
CA LEU A 13 -2.49 18.00 17.02
C LEU A 13 -2.21 17.34 15.66
N CYS A 14 -2.13 16.02 15.60
CA CYS A 14 -1.99 15.29 14.34
C CYS A 14 -3.19 15.51 13.40
N SER A 15 -4.41 15.53 13.93
CA SER A 15 -5.63 15.79 13.16
C SER A 15 -5.67 17.22 12.60
N GLU A 16 -5.28 18.21 13.39
CA GLU A 16 -5.16 19.60 12.97
C GLU A 16 -4.04 19.77 11.93
N GLY A 17 -2.92 19.06 12.10
CA GLY A 17 -1.82 19.03 11.14
C GLY A 17 -2.24 18.46 9.78
N MET A 18 -2.95 17.32 9.76
CA MET A 18 -3.52 16.76 8.53
C MET A 18 -4.46 17.75 7.82
N ARG A 19 -5.29 18.47 8.58
CA ARG A 19 -6.15 19.52 8.00
C ARG A 19 -5.33 20.65 7.40
N ALA A 20 -4.25 21.08 8.06
CA ALA A 20 -3.32 22.07 7.51
C ALA A 20 -2.67 21.59 6.21
N GLU A 21 -2.33 20.30 6.09
CA GLU A 21 -1.83 19.71 4.83
C GLU A 21 -2.86 19.82 3.69
N VAL A 22 -4.12 19.45 3.95
CA VAL A 22 -5.21 19.54 2.98
C VAL A 22 -5.43 20.98 2.52
N GLU A 23 -5.22 21.96 3.42
CA GLU A 23 -5.31 23.39 3.14
C GLU A 23 -4.03 23.96 2.48
N GLY A 24 -3.00 23.16 2.24
CA GLY A 24 -1.74 23.58 1.63
C GLY A 24 -0.79 24.34 2.58
N ARG A 25 -1.08 24.37 3.88
CA ARG A 25 -0.29 25.06 4.91
C ARG A 25 0.79 24.14 5.50
N SER A 26 1.75 23.75 4.66
CA SER A 26 2.78 22.75 5.02
C SER A 26 3.60 23.13 6.27
N GLY A 27 4.03 24.40 6.40
CA GLY A 27 4.78 24.86 7.58
C GLY A 27 3.98 24.77 8.89
N ASP A 28 2.68 25.06 8.84
CA ASP A 28 1.80 24.94 10.00
C ASP A 28 1.59 23.47 10.37
N ALA A 29 1.42 22.60 9.37
CA ALA A 29 1.31 21.16 9.58
C ALA A 29 2.55 20.60 10.28
N LYS A 30 3.75 20.94 9.78
CA LYS A 30 5.02 20.57 10.41
C LYS A 30 5.08 21.01 11.88
N THR A 31 4.77 22.28 12.15
CA THR A 31 4.78 22.83 13.51
C THR A 31 3.82 22.08 14.44
N LEU A 32 2.64 21.69 13.95
CA LEU A 32 1.67 20.91 14.72
C LEU A 32 2.16 19.49 15.00
N PHE A 33 2.83 18.85 14.04
CA PHE A 33 3.41 17.51 14.23
C PHE A 33 4.62 17.52 15.17
N GLU A 34 5.45 18.56 15.14
CA GLU A 34 6.53 18.76 16.11
C GLU A 34 5.99 18.91 17.52
N GLN A 35 4.93 19.71 17.72
CA GLN A 35 4.25 19.82 19.02
C GLN A 35 3.62 18.49 19.46
N ALA A 36 3.09 17.70 18.52
CA ALA A 36 2.53 16.39 18.84
C ALA A 36 3.64 15.45 19.35
N TRP A 37 4.80 15.47 18.70
CA TRP A 37 5.98 14.70 19.11
C TRP A 37 6.48 15.11 20.51
N GLU A 38 6.61 16.41 20.77
CA GLU A 38 7.06 16.92 22.07
C GLU A 38 6.10 16.59 23.23
N ARG A 39 4.81 16.40 22.94
CA ARG A 39 3.78 16.08 23.93
C ARG A 39 3.51 14.60 24.12
N ALA A 40 4.06 13.74 23.25
CA ALA A 40 3.87 12.31 23.35
C ALA A 40 4.35 11.79 24.71
N SER A 41 3.47 11.05 25.38
CA SER A 41 3.66 10.53 26.73
C SER A 41 3.85 9.01 26.77
N ASP A 42 3.51 8.32 25.69
CA ASP A 42 3.75 6.90 25.48
C ASP A 42 4.23 6.59 24.05
N ASP A 43 4.66 5.36 23.81
CA ASP A 43 5.17 4.93 22.49
C ASP A 43 4.08 4.93 21.41
N TYR A 44 2.79 4.84 21.78
CA TYR A 44 1.70 4.89 20.80
C TYR A 44 1.52 6.30 20.25
N GLU A 45 1.44 7.29 21.13
CA GLU A 45 1.41 8.70 20.79
C GLU A 45 2.66 9.11 20.01
N ALA A 46 3.83 8.66 20.45
CA ALA A 46 5.09 8.93 19.77
C ALA A 46 5.13 8.31 18.37
N CYS A 47 4.63 7.08 18.20
CA CYS A 47 4.49 6.43 16.90
C CYS A 47 3.63 7.27 15.95
N VAL A 48 2.45 7.71 16.40
CA VAL A 48 1.53 8.50 15.57
C VAL A 48 2.16 9.84 15.18
N ALA A 49 2.78 10.55 16.14
CA ALA A 49 3.43 11.83 15.86
C ALA A 49 4.61 11.69 14.89
N ALA A 50 5.48 10.68 15.09
CA ALA A 50 6.62 10.40 14.22
C ALA A 50 6.18 10.09 12.79
N HIS A 51 5.09 9.34 12.60
CA HIS A 51 4.54 9.02 11.28
C HIS A 51 4.22 10.28 10.46
N TYR A 52 3.57 11.26 11.08
CA TYR A 52 3.23 12.50 10.39
C TYR A 52 4.44 13.42 10.22
N LEU A 53 5.35 13.46 11.20
CA LEU A 53 6.54 14.29 11.13
C LEU A 53 7.52 13.83 10.04
N ALA A 54 7.60 12.52 9.77
CA ALA A 54 8.43 11.95 8.70
C ALA A 54 8.15 12.60 7.32
N ARG A 55 6.89 12.93 7.04
CA ARG A 55 6.43 13.50 5.75
C ARG A 55 6.89 14.94 5.51
N HIS A 56 7.40 15.61 6.54
CA HIS A 56 7.79 17.03 6.53
C HIS A 56 9.30 17.25 6.62
N GLN A 57 10.07 16.20 6.37
CA GLN A 57 11.52 16.27 6.41
C GLN A 57 12.09 16.81 5.09
N PRO A 58 13.20 17.57 5.14
CA PRO A 58 13.76 18.22 3.94
C PRO A 58 14.46 17.23 3.01
N THR A 59 14.88 16.07 3.51
CA THR A 59 15.57 15.05 2.72
C THR A 59 14.94 13.67 2.94
N VAL A 60 15.09 12.79 1.94
CA VAL A 60 14.63 11.40 2.04
C VAL A 60 15.36 10.63 3.15
N ALA A 61 16.61 10.99 3.45
CA ALA A 61 17.37 10.38 4.54
C ALA A 61 16.84 10.76 5.93
N ASP A 62 16.44 12.03 6.10
CA ASP A 62 15.79 12.50 7.32
C ASP A 62 14.39 11.87 7.46
N GLU A 63 13.64 11.76 6.36
CA GLU A 63 12.36 11.06 6.34
C GLU A 63 12.54 9.57 6.70
N LEU A 64 13.54 8.89 6.15
CA LEU A 64 13.86 7.51 6.49
C LEU A 64 14.11 7.37 7.99
N SER A 65 14.94 8.24 8.57
CA SER A 65 15.28 8.22 9.99
C SER A 65 14.03 8.39 10.87
N TRP A 66 13.11 9.27 10.49
CA TRP A 66 11.84 9.43 11.21
C TRP A 66 10.88 8.24 11.03
N ASN A 67 10.86 7.61 9.85
CA ASN A 67 10.09 6.38 9.64
C ASN A 67 10.66 5.20 10.45
N GLU A 68 11.99 5.12 10.62
CA GLU A 68 12.64 4.14 11.50
C GLU A 68 12.23 4.36 12.96
N VAL A 69 12.29 5.62 13.44
CA VAL A 69 11.77 5.98 14.77
C VAL A 69 10.30 5.59 14.92
N CYS A 70 9.48 5.82 13.90
CA CYS A 70 8.06 5.46 13.95
C CYS A 70 7.87 3.94 14.11
N LEU A 71 8.61 3.13 13.35
CA LEU A 71 8.56 1.67 13.45
C LEU A 71 9.05 1.18 14.82
N GLU A 72 10.15 1.73 15.35
CA GLU A 72 10.66 1.40 16.69
C GLU A 72 9.62 1.66 17.78
N ARG A 73 8.89 2.79 17.67
CA ARG A 73 7.80 3.12 18.61
C ARG A 73 6.61 2.19 18.47
N ALA A 74 6.22 1.83 17.24
CA ALA A 74 5.18 0.83 17.00
C ALA A 74 5.55 -0.51 17.66
N ASP A 75 6.79 -0.97 17.48
CA ASP A 75 7.29 -2.22 18.06
C ASP A 75 7.35 -2.18 19.59
N ALA A 76 7.62 -1.01 20.19
CA ALA A 76 7.61 -0.85 21.64
C ALA A 76 6.19 -0.92 22.25
N VAL A 77 5.15 -0.49 21.51
CA VAL A 77 3.75 -0.65 21.94
C VAL A 77 3.34 -2.13 21.98
N ALA A 78 3.73 -2.89 20.95
CA ALA A 78 3.54 -4.34 20.84
C ALA A 78 2.10 -4.86 21.12
N ASP A 79 1.06 -4.03 20.86
CA ASP A 79 -0.33 -4.42 21.03
C ASP A 79 -1.18 -4.24 19.77
N ALA A 80 -2.44 -4.67 19.81
CA ALA A 80 -3.33 -4.69 18.65
C ALA A 80 -3.63 -3.30 18.05
N ARG A 81 -3.34 -2.20 18.75
CA ARG A 81 -3.61 -0.83 18.29
C ARG A 81 -2.68 -0.39 17.16
N VAL A 82 -1.46 -0.92 17.12
CA VAL A 82 -0.44 -0.58 16.10
C VAL A 82 -0.43 -1.54 14.91
N ALA A 83 -1.13 -2.67 15.01
CA ALA A 83 -1.17 -3.70 13.96
C ALA A 83 -1.55 -3.13 12.59
N ALA A 84 -2.53 -2.22 12.54
CA ALA A 84 -3.00 -1.58 11.33
C ALA A 84 -2.03 -0.49 10.78
N PHE A 85 -0.99 -0.11 11.51
CA PHE A 85 0.01 0.86 11.08
C PHE A 85 1.14 0.20 10.28
N TYR A 86 1.54 -1.03 10.65
CA TYR A 86 2.68 -1.73 10.03
C TYR A 86 2.71 -1.73 8.50
N PRO A 87 1.59 -1.95 7.78
CA PRO A 87 1.61 -1.91 6.31
C PRO A 87 2.12 -0.56 5.78
N SER A 88 1.64 0.54 6.36
CA SER A 88 1.99 1.89 5.94
C SER A 88 3.40 2.26 6.37
N LEU A 89 3.80 1.89 7.60
CA LEU A 89 5.15 2.16 8.10
C LEU A 89 6.22 1.48 7.24
N HIS A 90 6.03 0.20 6.94
CA HIS A 90 6.93 -0.53 6.07
C HIS A 90 6.89 -0.03 4.63
N ALA A 91 5.72 0.36 4.09
CA ALA A 91 5.65 0.96 2.76
C ALA A 91 6.42 2.30 2.67
N CYS A 92 6.37 3.13 3.72
CA CYS A 92 7.14 4.37 3.80
C CYS A 92 8.66 4.10 3.85
N LEU A 93 9.11 3.19 4.72
CA LEU A 93 10.51 2.76 4.78
C LEU A 93 10.99 2.22 3.42
N ALA A 94 10.18 1.37 2.79
CA ALA A 94 10.49 0.79 1.49
C ALA A 94 10.66 1.86 0.41
N ARG A 95 9.77 2.87 0.39
CA ARG A 95 9.86 4.00 -0.53
C ARG A 95 11.15 4.80 -0.30
N CYS A 96 11.48 5.15 0.94
CA CYS A 96 12.69 5.90 1.26
C CYS A 96 13.95 5.14 0.86
N HIS A 97 14.05 3.84 1.17
CA HIS A 97 15.17 3.01 0.74
C HIS A 97 15.30 2.96 -0.79
N ARG A 98 14.19 2.81 -1.51
CA ARG A 98 14.18 2.78 -2.97
C ARG A 98 14.66 4.11 -3.56
N GLU A 99 14.19 5.23 -3.04
CA GLU A 99 14.60 6.57 -3.49
C GLU A 99 16.08 6.86 -3.20
N LEU A 100 16.62 6.27 -2.13
CA LEU A 100 18.05 6.32 -1.80
C LEU A 100 18.89 5.27 -2.55
N GLY A 101 18.27 4.43 -3.39
CA GLY A 101 18.93 3.43 -4.22
C GLY A 101 19.18 2.07 -3.55
N ASP A 102 18.73 1.87 -2.30
CA ASP A 102 18.83 0.59 -1.58
C ASP A 102 17.63 -0.31 -1.93
N ILE A 103 17.68 -0.89 -3.13
CA ILE A 103 16.59 -1.71 -3.69
C ILE A 103 16.34 -2.97 -2.86
N GLU A 104 17.38 -3.56 -2.27
CA GLU A 104 17.27 -4.77 -1.45
C GLU A 104 16.47 -4.50 -0.17
N LYS A 105 16.81 -3.45 0.58
CA LYS A 105 16.04 -3.07 1.77
C LYS A 105 14.64 -2.61 1.41
N ALA A 106 14.48 -1.89 0.30
CA ALA A 106 13.16 -1.52 -0.20
C ALA A 106 12.28 -2.76 -0.42
N GLY A 107 12.81 -3.77 -1.11
CA GLY A 107 12.11 -5.02 -1.35
C GLY A 107 11.75 -5.78 -0.06
N THR A 108 12.67 -5.79 0.90
CA THR A 108 12.45 -6.38 2.23
C THR A 108 11.27 -5.70 2.95
N HIS A 109 11.25 -4.37 2.98
CA HIS A 109 10.16 -3.64 3.62
C HIS A 109 8.84 -3.73 2.86
N PHE A 110 8.83 -3.77 1.52
CA PHE A 110 7.58 -4.04 0.78
C PHE A 110 7.02 -5.43 1.09
N ARG A 111 7.89 -6.43 1.33
CA ARG A 111 7.43 -7.76 1.76
C ARG A 111 6.79 -7.71 3.14
N LEU A 112 7.44 -7.07 4.10
CA LEU A 112 6.87 -6.87 5.43
C LEU A 112 5.53 -6.12 5.37
N ALA A 113 5.45 -5.06 4.56
CA ALA A 113 4.21 -4.33 4.34
C ALA A 113 3.08 -5.25 3.83
N ALA A 114 3.40 -6.14 2.87
CA ALA A 114 2.44 -7.09 2.31
C ALA A 114 1.94 -8.10 3.35
N ASP A 115 2.82 -8.59 4.21
CA ASP A 115 2.50 -9.57 5.27
C ASP A 115 1.54 -9.00 6.32
N HIS A 116 1.51 -7.67 6.49
CA HIS A 116 0.63 -6.99 7.43
C HIS A 116 -0.68 -6.44 6.81
N LEU A 117 -0.87 -6.51 5.49
CA LEU A 117 -2.04 -5.89 4.81
C LEU A 117 -3.39 -6.35 5.39
N ASP A 118 -3.49 -7.60 5.84
CA ASP A 118 -4.72 -8.18 6.41
C ASP A 118 -5.12 -7.56 7.76
N ALA A 119 -4.25 -6.77 8.40
CA ALA A 119 -4.58 -6.01 9.60
C ALA A 119 -5.45 -4.78 9.31
N LEU A 120 -5.54 -4.35 8.04
CA LEU A 120 -6.32 -3.18 7.66
C LEU A 120 -7.81 -3.53 7.53
N PRO A 121 -8.72 -2.66 8.00
CA PRO A 121 -10.13 -2.81 7.68
C PRO A 121 -10.34 -2.64 6.17
N PRO A 122 -11.27 -3.40 5.55
CA PRO A 122 -11.57 -3.26 4.14
C PRO A 122 -12.05 -1.84 3.82
N GLY A 123 -11.61 -1.29 2.70
CA GLY A 123 -11.96 0.06 2.26
C GLY A 123 -10.94 0.63 1.30
N SER A 124 -11.24 1.82 0.77
CA SER A 124 -10.43 2.47 -0.28
C SER A 124 -8.97 2.71 0.13
N TYR A 125 -8.71 2.97 1.40
CA TYR A 125 -7.35 3.11 1.91
C TYR A 125 -6.57 1.80 1.86
N ALA A 126 -7.18 0.68 2.29
CA ALA A 126 -6.55 -0.63 2.24
C ALA A 126 -6.28 -1.06 0.79
N ASP A 127 -7.23 -0.81 -0.11
CA ASP A 127 -7.08 -1.10 -1.54
C ASP A 127 -5.93 -0.29 -2.16
N TRP A 128 -5.89 1.02 -1.89
CA TRP A 128 -4.83 1.90 -2.37
C TRP A 128 -3.45 1.46 -1.88
N LEU A 129 -3.30 1.21 -0.58
CA LEU A 129 -2.02 0.79 -0.01
C LEU A 129 -1.59 -0.57 -0.54
N ARG A 130 -2.54 -1.50 -0.73
CA ARG A 130 -2.28 -2.79 -1.36
C ARG A 130 -1.71 -2.64 -2.77
N TYR A 131 -2.22 -1.70 -3.57
CA TYR A 131 -1.65 -1.42 -4.89
C TYR A 131 -0.23 -0.87 -4.81
N VAL A 132 0.04 0.07 -3.90
CA VAL A 132 1.38 0.62 -3.67
C VAL A 132 2.37 -0.48 -3.28
N VAL A 133 1.97 -1.36 -2.36
CA VAL A 133 2.82 -2.47 -1.90
C VAL A 133 3.07 -3.48 -3.02
N ALA A 134 2.03 -3.88 -3.76
CA ALA A 134 2.16 -4.83 -4.87
C ALA A 134 3.03 -4.28 -6.02
N GLU A 135 2.93 -2.98 -6.32
CA GLU A 135 3.82 -2.29 -7.24
C GLU A 135 5.27 -2.28 -6.73
N GLY A 136 5.48 -1.88 -5.48
CA GLY A 136 6.81 -1.87 -4.85
C GLY A 136 7.50 -3.23 -4.85
N LEU A 137 6.75 -4.31 -4.59
CA LEU A 137 7.26 -5.68 -4.69
C LEU A 137 7.76 -6.03 -6.11
N ARG A 138 7.04 -5.57 -7.15
CA ARG A 138 7.43 -5.79 -8.55
C ARG A 138 8.63 -4.95 -8.95
N ASP A 139 8.63 -3.66 -8.60
CA ASP A 139 9.70 -2.72 -8.95
C ASP A 139 11.05 -3.10 -8.32
N THR A 140 11.01 -3.73 -7.15
CA THR A 140 12.22 -4.20 -6.44
C THR A 140 12.64 -5.61 -6.87
N GLY A 141 11.92 -6.25 -7.78
CA GLY A 141 12.19 -7.62 -8.26
C GLY A 141 11.86 -8.72 -7.24
N VAL A 142 11.30 -8.37 -6.09
CA VAL A 142 10.86 -9.31 -5.04
C VAL A 142 9.67 -10.15 -5.49
N LEU A 143 8.83 -9.60 -6.37
CA LEU A 143 7.74 -10.30 -7.02
C LEU A 143 7.92 -10.24 -8.54
N VAL A 144 8.08 -11.41 -9.14
CA VAL A 144 8.14 -11.57 -10.59
C VAL A 144 6.82 -12.18 -11.06
N ARG A 145 6.27 -11.67 -12.16
CA ARG A 145 5.04 -12.20 -12.73
C ARG A 145 5.26 -13.62 -13.23
N SER A 146 4.28 -14.48 -12.97
CA SER A 146 4.22 -15.79 -13.64
C SER A 146 3.85 -15.64 -15.12
N PRO A 147 4.13 -16.64 -15.98
CA PRO A 147 3.69 -16.61 -17.38
C PRO A 147 2.17 -16.38 -17.53
N GLY A 148 1.35 -16.92 -16.62
CA GLY A 148 -0.09 -16.67 -16.60
C GLY A 148 -0.43 -15.21 -16.29
N GLU A 149 0.27 -14.60 -15.34
CA GLU A 149 0.11 -13.18 -15.01
C GLU A 149 0.58 -12.27 -16.16
N GLU A 150 1.63 -12.62 -16.90
CA GLU A 150 2.02 -11.86 -18.10
C GLU A 150 0.95 -11.92 -19.19
N ARG A 151 0.31 -13.08 -19.42
CA ARG A 151 -0.83 -13.14 -20.35
C ARG A 151 -2.03 -12.34 -19.87
N VAL A 152 -2.25 -12.22 -18.56
CA VAL A 152 -3.25 -11.30 -18.03
C VAL A 152 -2.86 -9.85 -18.31
N ALA A 153 -1.57 -9.49 -18.21
CA ALA A 153 -1.09 -8.17 -18.59
C ALA A 153 -1.35 -7.86 -20.07
N ASP A 154 -1.09 -8.81 -20.96
CA ASP A 154 -1.39 -8.71 -22.40
C ASP A 154 -2.89 -8.49 -22.64
N LEU A 155 -3.75 -9.23 -21.93
CA LEU A 155 -5.20 -9.04 -21.98
C LEU A 155 -5.58 -7.63 -21.54
N LEU A 156 -5.05 -7.15 -20.42
CA LEU A 156 -5.32 -5.81 -19.90
C LEU A 156 -4.92 -4.71 -20.89
N ALA A 157 -3.80 -4.88 -21.63
CA ALA A 157 -3.40 -3.95 -22.67
C ALA A 157 -4.46 -3.83 -23.77
N VAL A 158 -4.97 -4.96 -24.28
CA VAL A 158 -6.06 -4.99 -25.27
C VAL A 158 -7.34 -4.35 -24.71
N LEU A 159 -7.71 -4.64 -23.47
CA LEU A 159 -8.91 -4.05 -22.86
C LEU A 159 -8.80 -2.53 -22.69
N CYS A 160 -7.59 -2.01 -22.42
CA CYS A 160 -7.31 -0.58 -22.38
C CYS A 160 -7.47 0.06 -23.76
N GLU A 161 -6.94 -0.57 -24.81
CA GLU A 161 -7.10 -0.12 -26.20
C GLU A 161 -8.58 -0.09 -26.61
N ASP A 162 -9.32 -1.13 -26.26
CA ASP A 162 -10.75 -1.28 -26.53
C ASP A 162 -11.63 -0.37 -25.65
N ARG A 163 -11.04 0.29 -24.63
CA ARG A 163 -11.75 1.07 -23.60
C ARG A 163 -12.86 0.26 -22.90
N ASP A 164 -12.63 -1.03 -22.70
CA ASP A 164 -13.59 -1.91 -22.03
C ASP A 164 -13.50 -1.76 -20.51
N LEU A 165 -14.05 -0.64 -20.02
CA LEU A 165 -14.04 -0.27 -18.61
C LEU A 165 -14.66 -1.34 -17.71
N ARG A 166 -15.64 -2.10 -18.20
CA ARG A 166 -16.32 -3.12 -17.40
C ARG A 166 -15.44 -4.34 -17.19
N SER A 167 -14.76 -4.80 -18.23
CA SER A 167 -13.80 -5.92 -18.12
C SER A 167 -12.56 -5.51 -17.33
N LEU A 168 -12.08 -4.28 -17.53
CA LEU A 168 -11.00 -3.70 -16.72
C LEU A 168 -11.36 -3.63 -15.23
N ALA A 169 -12.56 -3.15 -14.89
CA ALA A 169 -13.01 -3.04 -13.50
C ALA A 169 -13.10 -4.40 -12.78
N LEU A 170 -13.29 -5.49 -13.53
CA LEU A 170 -13.34 -6.84 -12.97
C LEU A 170 -11.94 -7.41 -12.70
N LEU A 171 -10.98 -7.15 -13.59
CA LEU A 171 -9.69 -7.82 -13.60
C LEU A 171 -8.58 -7.01 -12.91
N LEU A 172 -8.58 -5.69 -13.06
CA LEU A 172 -7.53 -4.80 -12.54
C LEU A 172 -7.31 -4.90 -11.03
N PRO A 173 -8.35 -4.94 -10.16
CA PRO A 173 -8.11 -4.99 -8.71
C PRO A 173 -7.30 -6.22 -8.29
N ALA A 174 -7.64 -7.39 -8.83
CA ALA A 174 -6.94 -8.64 -8.52
C ALA A 174 -5.52 -8.67 -9.11
N PHE A 175 -5.31 -8.07 -10.29
CA PHE A 175 -4.02 -8.02 -10.95
C PHE A 175 -3.06 -7.00 -10.31
N LEU A 176 -3.51 -5.76 -10.13
CA LEU A 176 -2.70 -4.67 -9.58
C LEU A 176 -2.34 -4.95 -8.11
N GLY A 177 -3.28 -5.46 -7.33
CA GLY A 177 -3.11 -5.78 -5.91
C GLY A 177 -2.51 -7.15 -5.61
N HIS A 178 -1.93 -7.84 -6.60
CA HIS A 178 -1.31 -9.14 -6.40
C HIS A 178 0.05 -9.00 -5.69
N THR A 179 0.17 -9.47 -4.46
CA THR A 179 1.40 -9.42 -3.63
C THR A 179 2.20 -10.73 -3.65
N GLY A 180 1.70 -11.76 -4.37
CA GLY A 180 2.42 -13.02 -4.57
C GLY A 180 1.88 -14.19 -3.75
N THR A 181 0.80 -13.98 -2.97
CA THR A 181 0.22 -15.04 -2.15
C THR A 181 -0.64 -16.00 -2.98
N ALA A 182 -0.87 -17.21 -2.46
CA ALA A 182 -1.79 -18.16 -3.08
C ALA A 182 -3.24 -17.63 -3.14
N ALA A 183 -3.66 -16.87 -2.13
CA ALA A 183 -4.97 -16.24 -2.10
C ALA A 183 -5.11 -15.19 -3.22
N ASP A 184 -4.06 -14.43 -3.52
CA ASP A 184 -4.07 -13.45 -4.62
C ASP A 184 -4.16 -14.12 -5.98
N ARG A 185 -3.40 -15.22 -6.17
CA ARG A 185 -3.47 -16.04 -7.37
C ARG A 185 -4.89 -16.55 -7.59
N GLN A 186 -5.52 -17.04 -6.52
CA GLN A 186 -6.91 -17.51 -6.57
C GLN A 186 -7.87 -16.37 -6.95
N ARG A 187 -7.75 -15.19 -6.34
CA ARG A 187 -8.58 -14.02 -6.70
C ARG A 187 -8.42 -13.62 -8.17
N LEU A 188 -7.19 -13.68 -8.70
CA LEU A 188 -6.91 -13.39 -10.11
C LEU A 188 -7.57 -14.42 -11.04
N VAL A 189 -7.46 -15.71 -10.72
CA VAL A 189 -8.08 -16.81 -11.46
C VAL A 189 -9.61 -16.69 -11.44
N GLU A 190 -10.20 -16.38 -10.28
CA GLU A 190 -11.64 -16.18 -10.15
C GLU A 190 -12.14 -15.00 -11.01
N ALA A 191 -11.44 -13.86 -10.98
CA ALA A 191 -11.76 -12.71 -11.82
C ALA A 191 -11.66 -13.04 -13.32
N ALA A 192 -10.62 -13.78 -13.73
CA ALA A 192 -10.44 -14.24 -15.11
C ALA A 192 -11.55 -15.19 -15.54
N HIS A 193 -11.98 -16.12 -14.68
CA HIS A 193 -13.12 -17.01 -14.96
C HIS A 193 -14.45 -16.25 -15.07
N GLN A 194 -14.70 -15.29 -14.19
CA GLN A 194 -15.90 -14.44 -14.26
C GLN A 194 -15.95 -13.65 -15.58
N LEU A 195 -14.80 -13.11 -16.00
CA LEU A 195 -14.68 -12.42 -17.28
C LEU A 195 -14.96 -13.37 -18.46
N HIS A 196 -14.42 -14.59 -18.40
CA HIS A 196 -14.62 -15.60 -19.44
C HIS A 196 -16.10 -16.01 -19.56
N ALA A 197 -16.75 -16.24 -18.42
CA ALA A 197 -18.18 -16.58 -18.36
C ALA A 197 -19.07 -15.46 -18.93
N GLY A 198 -18.61 -14.20 -18.84
CA GLY A 198 -19.31 -13.04 -19.35
C GLY A 198 -19.46 -13.00 -20.87
N ARG A 199 -18.65 -13.73 -21.65
CA ARG A 199 -18.68 -13.83 -23.13
C ARG A 199 -18.85 -12.49 -23.86
N ARG A 200 -18.22 -11.44 -23.33
CA ARG A 200 -18.32 -10.05 -23.81
C ARG A 200 -17.07 -9.52 -24.50
N LEU A 201 -15.98 -10.28 -24.42
CA LEU A 201 -14.69 -9.90 -24.99
C LEU A 201 -14.69 -9.96 -26.51
N SER A 202 -13.85 -9.12 -27.13
CA SER A 202 -13.48 -9.25 -28.53
C SER A 202 -12.83 -10.62 -28.79
N VAL A 203 -12.88 -11.11 -30.04
CA VAL A 203 -12.28 -12.42 -30.40
C VAL A 203 -10.79 -12.50 -30.01
N PRO A 204 -9.96 -11.47 -30.24
CA PRO A 204 -8.56 -11.46 -29.77
C PRO A 204 -8.46 -11.58 -28.25
N ALA A 205 -9.19 -10.75 -27.49
CA ALA A 205 -9.17 -10.76 -26.03
C ALA A 205 -9.67 -12.10 -25.45
N GLN A 206 -10.65 -12.73 -26.09
CA GLN A 206 -11.14 -14.05 -25.68
C GLN A 206 -10.09 -15.15 -25.90
N GLY A 207 -9.26 -15.05 -26.93
CA GLY A 207 -8.12 -15.93 -27.14
C GLY A 207 -7.11 -15.82 -26.00
N ILE A 208 -6.64 -14.60 -25.73
CA ILE A 208 -5.65 -14.30 -24.68
C ILE A 208 -6.15 -14.76 -23.31
N LEU A 209 -7.43 -14.52 -22.98
CA LEU A 209 -8.00 -14.95 -21.71
C LEU A 209 -7.99 -16.47 -21.52
N ARG A 210 -8.24 -17.26 -22.57
CA ARG A 210 -8.16 -18.73 -22.48
C ARG A 210 -6.73 -19.21 -22.25
N ASP A 211 -5.77 -18.58 -22.92
CA ASP A 211 -4.36 -18.91 -22.75
C ASP A 211 -3.88 -18.52 -21.35
N ALA A 212 -4.33 -17.37 -20.83
CA ALA A 212 -4.07 -16.93 -19.46
C ALA A 212 -4.62 -17.92 -18.42
N LEU A 213 -5.88 -18.34 -18.55
CA LEU A 213 -6.49 -19.33 -17.64
C LEU A 213 -5.74 -20.67 -17.65
N THR A 214 -5.25 -21.10 -18.81
CA THR A 214 -4.45 -22.34 -18.93
C THR A 214 -3.10 -22.19 -18.24
N ALA A 215 -2.47 -21.01 -18.32
CA ALA A 215 -1.16 -20.74 -17.72
C ALA A 215 -1.21 -20.34 -16.24
N LEU A 216 -2.40 -20.02 -15.71
CA LEU A 216 -2.64 -19.73 -14.29
C LEU A 216 -3.00 -20.99 -13.47
N ALA A 217 -3.42 -22.06 -14.15
CA ALA A 217 -3.74 -23.37 -13.56
C ALA A 217 -2.46 -24.14 -13.18
#